data_AF-A0A150XW90-F1
#
_entry.id   AF-A0A150XW90-F1
#
_cell.length_a   1.000
_cell.length_b   1.000
_cell.length_c   1.000
_cell.angle_alpha   90.00
_cell.angle_beta   90.00
_cell.angle_gamma   90.00
#
_symmetry.space_group_name_H-M   'P 1'
#
loop_
_entity.id
_entity.type
_entity.pdbx_description
1 polymer ?
#
loop_
_entity_poly.entity_id
_entity_poly.type
_entity_poly.pdbx_seq_one_letter_code
_entity_poly.pdbx_strand_id
1 'polypeptide(L)'
;MAPDLSNIDSIIFDLGGVIINLDEAATIKAFAEISGRTENEVLELSKTAEFFKLYETGQIDDPTFRAHLRESLNVFSDDNILDGAWNAMLGQIPVHRLKKLEVLSQKYKLFVMSNTNDIHIRFFLKLIDLISPHKQFHEYFTQVYFSQEVGERKPNFGAWQPILNDHQLDASRTLFIDDKLENIQAAMNMGMNGFHNITPDDWVNIIE
;
A
#
# COMPACT_ATOMS: atom_id res chain seq x y z
N MET A 1 -9.09 -18.48 8.78
CA MET A 1 -8.90 -19.82 8.18
C MET A 1 -7.87 -19.67 7.08
N ALA A 2 -6.99 -20.66 6.86
CA ALA A 2 -6.05 -20.64 5.75
C ALA A 2 -6.82 -20.67 4.40
N PRO A 3 -6.36 -19.94 3.37
CA PRO A 3 -6.97 -19.99 2.05
C PRO A 3 -6.69 -21.35 1.38
N ASP A 4 -7.60 -21.84 0.55
CA ASP A 4 -7.34 -22.99 -0.31
C ASP A 4 -6.43 -22.54 -1.46
N LEU A 5 -5.21 -23.08 -1.51
CA LEU A 5 -4.20 -22.72 -2.51
C LEU A 5 -4.13 -23.72 -3.68
N SER A 6 -4.96 -24.77 -3.69
CA SER A 6 -4.84 -25.88 -4.64
C SER A 6 -4.93 -25.48 -6.12
N ASN A 7 -5.65 -24.39 -6.43
CA ASN A 7 -5.85 -23.88 -7.80
C ASN A 7 -5.29 -22.47 -8.03
N ILE A 8 -4.53 -21.93 -7.08
CA ILE A 8 -3.96 -20.58 -7.18
C ILE A 8 -2.67 -20.62 -7.99
N ASP A 9 -2.56 -19.74 -8.98
CA ASP A 9 -1.31 -19.53 -9.75
C ASP A 9 -0.79 -18.09 -9.67
N SER A 10 -1.60 -17.17 -9.16
CA SER A 10 -1.30 -15.74 -9.10
C SER A 10 -1.66 -15.18 -7.73
N ILE A 11 -0.80 -14.33 -7.18
CA ILE A 11 -1.01 -13.69 -5.88
C ILE A 11 -0.81 -12.18 -6.02
N ILE A 12 -1.81 -11.40 -5.62
CA ILE A 12 -1.75 -9.95 -5.56
C ILE A 12 -1.64 -9.56 -4.08
N PHE A 13 -0.58 -8.84 -3.73
CA PHE A 13 -0.36 -8.33 -2.37
C PHE A 13 -0.72 -6.86 -2.26
N ASP A 14 -1.31 -6.46 -1.14
CA ASP A 14 -1.16 -5.08 -0.66
C ASP A 14 0.28 -4.82 -0.22
N LEU A 15 0.64 -3.54 -0.15
CA LEU A 15 1.94 -3.09 0.33
C LEU A 15 1.90 -2.79 1.83
N GLY A 16 1.09 -1.81 2.24
CA GLY A 16 0.97 -1.38 3.64
C GLY A 16 0.28 -2.44 4.50
N GLY A 17 0.76 -2.67 5.72
CA GLY A 17 0.20 -3.68 6.63
C GLY A 17 0.49 -5.14 6.23
N VAL A 18 0.98 -5.38 5.01
CA VAL A 18 1.28 -6.71 4.47
C VAL A 18 2.77 -6.90 4.20
N ILE A 19 3.37 -6.08 3.33
CA ILE A 19 4.81 -6.13 3.01
C ILE A 19 5.59 -5.20 3.94
N ILE A 20 5.17 -3.93 4.04
CA ILE A 20 5.73 -2.93 4.96
C ILE A 20 4.79 -2.75 6.15
N ASN A 21 5.35 -2.65 7.36
CA ASN A 21 4.55 -2.29 8.54
C ASN A 21 4.11 -0.83 8.46
N LEU A 22 2.89 -0.54 8.93
CA LEU A 22 2.38 0.83 9.03
C LEU A 22 2.23 1.26 10.50
N ASP A 23 2.49 2.54 10.74
CA ASP A 23 2.21 3.27 11.98
C ASP A 23 1.45 4.57 11.67
N GLU A 24 0.15 4.46 11.37
CA GLU A 24 -0.67 5.63 11.03
C GLU A 24 -0.63 6.70 12.15
N ALA A 25 -0.51 6.28 13.41
CA ALA A 25 -0.43 7.18 14.55
C ALA A 25 0.84 8.06 14.51
N ALA A 26 1.96 7.56 13.99
CA ALA A 26 3.19 8.34 13.84
C ALA A 26 3.00 9.55 12.91
N THR A 27 2.26 9.40 11.81
CA THR A 27 1.95 10.52 10.90
C THR A 27 1.01 11.52 11.54
N ILE A 28 -0.04 11.05 12.22
CA ILE A 28 -0.96 11.92 12.97
C ILE A 28 -0.21 12.76 14.01
N LYS A 29 0.65 12.10 14.79
CA LYS A 29 1.49 12.76 15.79
C LYS A 29 2.43 13.79 15.17
N ALA A 30 3.13 13.44 14.09
CA ALA A 30 4.07 14.34 13.44
C ALA A 30 3.38 15.61 12.89
N PHE A 31 2.19 15.47 12.29
CA PHE A 31 1.42 16.63 11.83
C PHE A 31 0.79 17.43 12.97
N ALA A 32 0.41 16.80 14.08
CA ALA A 32 -0.01 17.49 15.29
C ALA A 32 1.12 18.38 15.83
N GLU A 33 2.35 17.84 15.90
CA GLU A 33 3.54 18.59 16.31
C GLU A 33 3.84 19.77 15.38
N ILE A 34 3.77 19.58 14.05
CA ILE A 34 4.02 20.66 13.07
C ILE A 34 2.96 21.77 13.14
N SER A 35 1.70 21.39 13.38
CA SER A 35 0.58 22.34 13.34
C SER A 35 0.20 22.97 14.67
N GLY A 36 0.68 22.41 15.79
CA GLY A 36 0.23 22.79 17.13
C GLY A 36 -1.21 22.36 17.43
N ARG A 37 -1.83 21.53 16.58
CA ARG A 37 -3.15 20.94 16.79
C ARG A 37 -3.05 19.69 17.68
N THR A 38 -4.19 19.24 18.17
CA THR A 38 -4.30 17.93 18.82
C THR A 38 -4.27 16.80 17.79
N GLU A 39 -3.80 15.62 18.21
CA GLU A 39 -3.84 14.41 17.35
C GLU A 39 -5.26 14.09 16.86
N ASN A 40 -6.27 14.33 17.69
CA ASN A 40 -7.68 14.12 17.31
C ASN A 40 -8.11 15.06 16.17
N GLU A 41 -7.72 16.34 16.19
CA GLU A 41 -8.05 17.27 15.11
C GLU A 41 -7.38 16.87 13.78
N VAL A 42 -6.14 16.39 13.85
CA VAL A 42 -5.42 15.88 12.66
C VAL A 42 -6.04 14.58 12.16
N LEU A 43 -6.47 13.69 13.05
CA LEU A 43 -7.19 12.46 12.69
C LEU A 43 -8.55 12.74 12.05
N GLU A 44 -9.30 13.72 12.53
CA GLU A 44 -10.56 14.10 11.88
C GLU A 44 -10.32 14.77 10.51
N LEU A 45 -9.24 15.54 10.37
CA LEU A 45 -8.82 16.07 9.07
C LEU A 45 -8.51 14.93 8.08
N SER A 46 -7.78 13.89 8.49
CA SER A 46 -7.43 12.78 7.59
C SER A 46 -8.64 12.00 7.07
N LYS A 47 -9.73 11.95 7.84
CA LYS A 47 -10.98 11.29 7.45
C LYS A 47 -11.82 12.12 6.47
N THR A 48 -11.73 13.45 6.55
CA THR A 48 -12.64 14.36 5.85
C THR A 48 -12.01 15.03 4.63
N ALA A 49 -10.69 15.13 4.58
CA ALA A 49 -9.95 15.75 3.49
C ALA A 49 -9.95 14.88 2.22
N GLU A 50 -10.65 15.33 1.18
CA GLU A 50 -10.75 14.61 -0.09
C GLU A 50 -9.42 14.57 -0.87
N PHE A 51 -8.53 15.54 -0.65
CA PHE A 51 -7.26 15.64 -1.40
C PHE A 51 -6.33 14.44 -1.17
N PHE A 52 -6.46 13.70 -0.06
CA PHE A 52 -5.72 12.46 0.14
C PHE A 52 -6.08 11.41 -0.92
N LYS A 53 -7.37 11.26 -1.24
CA LYS A 53 -7.84 10.32 -2.28
C LYS A 53 -7.45 10.79 -3.67
N LEU A 54 -7.50 12.10 -3.92
CA LEU A 54 -7.05 12.69 -5.20
C LEU A 54 -5.56 12.40 -5.42
N TYR A 55 -4.75 12.53 -4.37
CA TYR A 55 -3.32 12.26 -4.44
C TYR A 55 -3.02 10.77 -4.60
N GLU A 56 -3.68 9.90 -3.82
CA GLU A 56 -3.58 8.44 -3.97
C GLU A 56 -3.97 7.97 -5.38
N THR A 57 -4.80 8.71 -6.11
CA THR A 57 -5.24 8.35 -7.47
C THR A 57 -4.54 9.15 -8.57
N GLY A 58 -3.46 9.87 -8.23
CA GLY A 58 -2.64 10.59 -9.21
C GLY A 58 -3.33 11.81 -9.85
N GLN A 59 -4.43 12.28 -9.27
CA GLN A 59 -5.18 13.44 -9.79
C GLN A 59 -4.55 14.78 -9.41
N ILE A 60 -3.70 14.81 -8.37
CA ILE A 60 -2.91 15.98 -7.97
C ILE A 60 -1.44 15.57 -7.78
N ASP A 61 -0.53 16.52 -7.98
CA ASP A 61 0.91 16.33 -7.85
C ASP A 61 1.43 16.68 -6.44
N ASP A 62 2.71 16.40 -6.17
CA ASP A 62 3.30 16.67 -4.85
C ASP A 62 3.17 18.15 -4.43
N PRO A 63 3.48 19.15 -5.29
CA PRO A 63 3.32 20.56 -4.91
C PRO A 63 1.89 20.90 -4.49
N THR A 64 0.89 20.39 -5.22
CA THR A 64 -0.54 20.62 -4.91
C THR A 64 -0.93 19.90 -3.60
N PHE A 65 -0.49 18.66 -3.41
CA PHE A 65 -0.72 17.92 -2.16
C PHE A 65 -0.14 18.65 -0.95
N ARG A 66 1.12 19.11 -1.04
CA ARG A 66 1.77 19.88 0.03
C ARG A 66 1.08 21.22 0.28
N ALA A 67 0.57 21.87 -0.77
CA ALA A 67 -0.21 23.10 -0.62
C ALA A 67 -1.50 22.86 0.18
N HIS A 68 -2.25 21.79 -0.14
CA HIS A 68 -3.43 21.40 0.62
C HIS A 68 -3.12 21.02 2.07
N LEU A 69 -2.00 20.34 2.34
CA LEU A 69 -1.56 20.08 3.71
C LEU A 69 -1.32 21.37 4.48
N ARG A 70 -0.60 22.34 3.91
CA ARG A 70 -0.33 23.65 4.54
C ARG A 70 -1.61 24.40 4.84
N GLU A 71 -2.52 24.47 3.87
CA GLU A 71 -3.81 25.14 4.02
C GLU A 71 -4.66 24.46 5.10
N SER A 72 -4.83 23.14 5.01
CA SER A 72 -5.69 22.38 5.90
C SER A 72 -5.20 22.36 7.35
N LEU A 73 -3.88 22.32 7.55
CA LEU A 73 -3.25 22.37 8.87
C LEU A 73 -3.02 23.81 9.36
N ASN A 74 -3.16 24.81 8.47
CA ASN A 74 -2.84 26.22 8.72
C ASN A 74 -1.38 26.43 9.18
N VAL A 75 -0.42 25.91 8.40
CA VAL A 75 1.01 25.92 8.73
C VAL A 75 1.88 26.51 7.63
N PHE A 76 2.98 27.14 8.04
CA PHE A 76 4.11 27.47 7.17
C PHE A 76 5.23 26.47 7.46
N SER A 77 5.38 25.46 6.61
CA SER A 77 6.38 24.41 6.78
C SER A 77 7.06 24.10 5.45
N ASP A 78 8.32 23.68 5.50
CA ASP A 78 9.09 23.29 4.32
C ASP A 78 8.62 21.93 3.77
N ASP A 79 8.77 21.72 2.46
CA ASP A 79 8.37 20.48 1.78
C ASP A 79 8.97 19.24 2.46
N ASN A 80 10.26 19.28 2.84
CA ASN A 80 10.92 18.14 3.49
C ASN A 80 10.36 17.81 4.88
N ILE A 81 9.84 18.80 5.61
CA ILE A 81 9.23 18.58 6.93
C ILE A 81 7.87 17.91 6.75
N LEU A 82 7.07 18.36 5.77
CA LEU A 82 5.79 17.76 5.42
C LEU A 82 5.97 16.32 4.91
N ASP A 83 6.93 16.10 4.00
CA ASP A 83 7.24 14.77 3.49
C ASP A 83 7.75 13.84 4.59
N GLY A 84 8.53 14.35 5.55
CA GLY A 84 9.00 13.60 6.71
C GLY A 84 7.84 13.18 7.63
N ALA A 85 6.92 14.10 7.94
CA ALA A 85 5.74 13.79 8.72
C ALA A 85 4.78 12.83 8.00
N TRP A 86 4.61 12.99 6.69
CA TRP A 86 3.80 12.09 5.87
C TRP A 86 4.39 10.68 5.85
N ASN A 87 5.69 10.55 5.61
CA ASN A 87 6.36 9.25 5.59
C ASN A 87 6.54 8.62 6.98
N ALA A 88 6.21 9.31 8.08
CA ALA A 88 6.37 8.78 9.42
C ALA A 88 5.56 7.50 9.67
N MET A 89 4.50 7.26 8.90
CA MET A 89 3.74 6.02 8.96
C MET A 89 4.44 4.81 8.34
N LEU A 90 5.45 5.01 7.49
CA LEU A 90 6.15 3.92 6.83
C LEU A 90 7.16 3.30 7.80
N GLY A 91 6.79 2.15 8.35
CA GLY A 91 7.57 1.41 9.33
C GLY A 91 8.63 0.51 8.70
N GLN A 92 9.00 -0.55 9.43
CA GLN A 92 10.01 -1.50 8.97
C GLN A 92 9.47 -2.40 7.86
N ILE A 93 10.37 -2.82 6.95
CA ILE A 93 10.15 -3.89 5.99
C ILE A 93 10.91 -5.12 6.50
N PRO A 94 10.22 -6.10 7.10
CA PRO A 94 10.91 -7.26 7.66
C PRO A 94 11.57 -8.11 6.57
N VAL A 95 12.86 -8.39 6.72
CA VAL A 95 13.65 -9.16 5.74
C VAL A 95 13.07 -10.54 5.45
N HIS A 96 12.42 -11.18 6.43
CA HIS A 96 11.80 -12.49 6.23
C HIS A 96 10.64 -12.45 5.23
N ARG A 97 9.93 -11.33 5.09
CA ARG A 97 8.90 -11.16 4.07
C ARG A 97 9.49 -11.13 2.67
N LEU A 98 10.61 -10.42 2.48
CA LEU A 98 11.32 -10.40 1.19
C LEU A 98 11.81 -11.81 0.81
N LYS A 99 12.40 -12.55 1.76
CA LYS A 99 12.78 -13.95 1.54
C LYS A 99 11.59 -14.83 1.20
N LYS A 100 10.44 -14.60 1.84
CA LYS A 100 9.22 -15.34 1.52
C LYS A 100 8.73 -15.04 0.11
N LEU A 101 8.74 -13.78 -0.32
CA LEU A 101 8.41 -13.40 -1.70
C LEU A 101 9.32 -14.11 -2.72
N GLU A 102 10.62 -14.26 -2.43
CA GLU A 102 11.53 -15.03 -3.30
C GLU A 102 11.09 -16.48 -3.45
N VAL A 103 10.73 -17.14 -2.35
CA VAL A 103 10.22 -18.52 -2.38
C VAL A 103 8.91 -18.60 -3.17
N LEU A 104 7.96 -17.71 -2.88
CA LEU A 104 6.66 -17.71 -3.56
C LEU A 104 6.78 -17.42 -5.06
N SER A 105 7.73 -16.58 -5.48
CA SER A 105 7.96 -16.25 -6.89
C SER A 105 8.39 -17.44 -7.75
N GLN A 106 8.87 -18.53 -7.12
CA GLN A 106 9.20 -19.77 -7.84
C GLN A 106 7.95 -20.58 -8.24
N LYS A 107 6.79 -20.30 -7.63
CA LYS A 107 5.56 -21.08 -7.77
C LYS A 107 4.40 -20.25 -8.31
N TYR A 108 4.30 -18.97 -7.95
CA TYR A 108 3.20 -18.10 -8.32
C TYR A 108 3.69 -16.86 -9.07
N LYS A 109 2.85 -16.32 -9.94
CA LYS A 109 3.02 -14.95 -10.44
C LYS A 109 2.65 -13.99 -9.32
N LEU A 110 3.59 -13.14 -8.92
CA LEU A 110 3.38 -12.20 -7.82
C LEU A 110 3.10 -10.81 -8.36
N PHE A 111 2.13 -10.13 -7.77
CA PHE A 111 1.77 -8.77 -8.11
C PHE A 111 1.62 -7.94 -6.84
N VAL A 112 1.67 -6.62 -6.99
CA VAL A 112 1.27 -5.68 -5.94
C VAL A 112 0.11 -4.84 -6.45
N MET A 113 -0.89 -4.61 -5.60
CA MET A 113 -1.87 -3.54 -5.78
C MET A 113 -1.97 -2.72 -4.50
N SER A 114 -1.42 -1.50 -4.52
CA SER A 114 -1.37 -0.65 -3.34
C SER A 114 -2.02 0.71 -3.58
N ASN A 115 -2.86 1.11 -2.63
CA ASN A 115 -3.27 2.51 -2.51
C ASN A 115 -2.09 3.29 -1.91
N THR A 116 -1.43 4.10 -2.72
CA THR A 116 -0.25 4.84 -2.29
C THR A 116 -0.05 6.08 -3.17
N ASN A 117 1.00 6.84 -2.89
CA ASN A 117 1.33 8.09 -3.55
C ASN A 117 2.84 8.26 -3.70
N ASP A 118 3.22 9.22 -4.53
CA ASP A 118 4.58 9.46 -5.01
C ASP A 118 5.60 9.70 -3.88
N ILE A 119 5.21 10.47 -2.85
CA ILE A 119 6.06 10.72 -1.68
C ILE A 119 6.36 9.41 -0.93
N HIS A 120 5.34 8.58 -0.70
CA HIS A 120 5.53 7.28 -0.07
C HIS A 120 6.34 6.32 -0.93
N ILE A 121 6.06 6.23 -2.23
CA ILE A 121 6.78 5.34 -3.15
C ILE A 121 8.27 5.67 -3.14
N ARG A 122 8.64 6.95 -3.28
CA ARG A 122 10.05 7.36 -3.27
C ARG A 122 10.75 7.06 -1.94
N PHE A 123 10.06 7.19 -0.81
CA PHE A 123 10.63 6.84 0.49
C PHE A 123 10.77 5.34 0.66
N PHE A 124 9.73 4.59 0.32
CA PHE A 124 9.69 3.13 0.37
C PHE A 124 10.79 2.47 -0.47
N LEU A 125 10.98 2.92 -1.72
CA LEU A 125 12.01 2.36 -2.60
C LEU A 125 13.42 2.60 -2.03
N LYS A 126 13.68 3.77 -1.44
CA LYS A 126 14.95 4.03 -0.73
C LYS A 126 15.16 3.09 0.45
N LEU A 127 14.11 2.78 1.21
CA LEU A 127 14.18 1.82 2.31
C LEU A 127 14.49 0.41 1.79
N ILE A 128 13.85 -0.02 0.69
CA ILE A 128 14.14 -1.31 0.08
C ILE A 128 15.59 -1.39 -0.39
N ASP A 129 16.12 -0.36 -1.06
CA ASP A 129 17.50 -0.35 -1.56
C ASP A 129 18.53 -0.50 -0.42
N LEU A 130 18.21 0.02 0.77
CA LEU A 130 19.04 -0.14 1.97
C LEU A 130 18.98 -1.56 2.54
N ILE A 131 17.82 -2.20 2.50
CA ILE A 131 17.56 -3.51 3.11
C ILE A 131 17.95 -4.67 2.18
N SER A 132 17.79 -4.48 0.87
CA SER A 132 18.07 -5.47 -0.18
C SER A 132 18.86 -4.81 -1.34
N PRO A 133 20.13 -4.44 -1.12
CA PRO A 133 20.93 -3.70 -2.10
C PRO A 133 21.25 -4.48 -3.38
N HIS A 134 20.94 -5.78 -3.42
CA HIS A 134 21.22 -6.67 -4.54
C HIS A 134 19.99 -7.02 -5.37
N LYS A 135 18.80 -6.57 -4.95
CA LYS A 135 17.54 -6.87 -5.61
C LYS A 135 16.52 -5.77 -5.36
N GLN A 136 16.14 -5.06 -6.42
CA GLN A 136 15.16 -3.99 -6.35
C GLN A 136 13.77 -4.54 -6.04
N PHE A 137 12.91 -3.70 -5.46
CA PHE A 137 11.55 -4.10 -5.08
C PHE A 137 10.75 -4.73 -6.23
N HIS A 138 10.83 -4.13 -7.42
CA HIS A 138 10.10 -4.60 -8.59
C HIS A 138 10.55 -6.00 -9.05
N GLU A 139 11.77 -6.43 -8.74
CA GLU A 139 12.30 -7.75 -9.12
C GLU A 139 11.74 -8.90 -8.28
N TYR A 140 10.98 -8.61 -7.22
CA TYR A 140 10.23 -9.63 -6.46
C TYR A 140 8.90 -10.00 -7.12
N PHE A 141 8.42 -9.18 -8.06
CA PHE A 141 7.08 -9.28 -8.62
C PHE A 141 7.12 -9.41 -10.14
N THR A 142 6.08 -10.00 -10.71
CA THR A 142 5.80 -9.93 -12.15
C THR A 142 5.47 -8.51 -12.56
N GLN A 143 4.67 -7.80 -11.76
CA GLN A 143 4.41 -6.37 -11.95
C GLN A 143 3.91 -5.74 -10.64
N VAL A 144 4.24 -4.47 -10.42
CA VAL A 144 3.77 -3.66 -9.29
C VAL A 144 2.78 -2.62 -9.83
N TYR A 145 1.64 -2.48 -9.17
CA TYR A 145 0.63 -1.48 -9.49
C TYR A 145 0.39 -0.56 -8.29
N PHE A 146 0.58 0.74 -8.51
CA PHE A 146 0.25 1.79 -7.55
C PHE A 146 -1.00 2.54 -8.00
N SER A 147 -1.90 2.84 -7.06
CA SER A 147 -3.17 3.51 -7.35
C SER A 147 -3.01 4.83 -8.12
N GLN A 148 -1.94 5.57 -7.87
CA GLN A 148 -1.69 6.85 -8.56
C GLN A 148 -1.34 6.67 -10.04
N GLU A 149 -0.76 5.52 -10.42
CA GLU A 149 -0.44 5.18 -11.80
C GLU A 149 -1.64 4.54 -12.50
N VAL A 150 -2.42 3.77 -11.74
CA VAL A 150 -3.66 3.13 -12.20
C VAL A 150 -4.78 4.17 -12.40
N GLY A 151 -4.78 5.26 -11.64
CA GLY A 151 -5.86 6.24 -11.60
C GLY A 151 -7.09 5.79 -10.81
N GLU A 152 -6.98 4.68 -10.07
CA GLU A 152 -8.08 4.09 -9.29
C GLU A 152 -7.54 3.45 -8.01
N ARG A 153 -8.40 3.32 -6.99
CA ARG A 153 -8.00 2.85 -5.65
C ARG A 153 -8.90 1.74 -5.12
N LYS A 154 -8.35 0.85 -4.32
CA LYS A 154 -9.13 -0.11 -3.53
C LYS A 154 -10.05 0.65 -2.55
N PRO A 155 -11.27 0.17 -2.27
CA PRO A 155 -11.87 -1.10 -2.72
C PRO A 155 -12.61 -1.02 -4.08
N ASN A 156 -12.40 0.01 -4.90
CA ASN A 156 -13.08 0.11 -6.19
C ASN A 156 -12.58 -0.98 -7.14
N PHE A 157 -13.49 -1.62 -7.89
CA PHE A 157 -13.14 -2.75 -8.77
C PHE A 157 -12.10 -2.39 -9.84
N GLY A 158 -12.09 -1.13 -10.29
CA GLY A 158 -11.10 -0.63 -11.25
C GLY A 158 -9.65 -0.72 -10.76
N ALA A 159 -9.42 -0.87 -9.45
CA ALA A 159 -8.08 -1.06 -8.88
C ALA A 159 -7.40 -2.35 -9.37
N TRP A 160 -8.15 -3.45 -9.52
CA TRP A 160 -7.61 -4.75 -9.94
C TRP A 160 -7.76 -5.01 -11.43
N GLN A 161 -8.66 -4.29 -12.10
CA GLN A 161 -9.01 -4.54 -13.50
C GLN A 161 -7.79 -4.49 -14.46
N PRO A 162 -6.85 -3.52 -14.35
CA PRO A 162 -5.64 -3.52 -15.16
C PRO A 162 -4.80 -4.78 -14.94
N ILE A 163 -4.61 -5.20 -13.69
CA ILE A 163 -3.80 -6.37 -13.34
C ILE A 163 -4.36 -7.65 -13.98
N LEU A 164 -5.68 -7.84 -13.85
CA LEU A 164 -6.37 -9.00 -14.44
C LEU A 164 -6.29 -8.97 -15.96
N ASN A 165 -6.45 -7.81 -16.59
CA ASN A 165 -6.47 -7.66 -18.04
C ASN A 165 -5.08 -7.76 -18.68
N ASP A 166 -4.11 -7.00 -18.17
CA ASP A 166 -2.75 -6.89 -18.70
C ASP A 166 -2.03 -8.24 -18.69
N HIS A 167 -2.31 -9.05 -17.65
CA HIS A 167 -1.69 -10.34 -17.45
C HIS A 167 -2.60 -11.54 -17.75
N GLN A 168 -3.83 -11.29 -18.22
CA GLN A 168 -4.85 -12.29 -18.55
C GLN A 168 -5.06 -13.28 -17.38
N LEU A 169 -5.17 -12.75 -16.16
CA LEU A 169 -5.35 -13.56 -14.97
C LEU A 169 -6.78 -14.07 -14.88
N ASP A 170 -6.93 -15.33 -14.48
CA ASP A 170 -8.22 -15.86 -14.05
C ASP A 170 -8.43 -15.46 -12.59
N ALA A 171 -9.48 -14.66 -12.34
CA ALA A 171 -9.82 -14.22 -10.99
C ALA A 171 -9.97 -15.41 -10.04
N SER A 172 -10.61 -16.51 -10.48
CA SER A 172 -10.84 -17.71 -9.65
C SER A 172 -9.56 -18.44 -9.25
N ARG A 173 -8.45 -18.16 -9.93
CA ARG A 173 -7.10 -18.70 -9.68
C ARG A 173 -6.14 -17.65 -9.11
N THR A 174 -6.67 -16.47 -8.76
CA THR A 174 -5.92 -15.36 -8.18
C THR A 174 -6.27 -15.19 -6.71
N LEU A 175 -5.25 -15.09 -5.86
CA LEU A 175 -5.39 -14.77 -4.44
C LEU A 175 -5.03 -13.31 -4.19
N PHE A 176 -5.90 -12.57 -3.52
CA PHE A 176 -5.61 -11.23 -3.04
C PHE A 176 -5.39 -11.22 -1.52
N ILE A 177 -4.29 -10.58 -1.09
CA ILE A 177 -3.87 -10.48 0.31
C ILE A 177 -3.82 -9.01 0.72
N ASP A 178 -4.57 -8.65 1.75
CA ASP A 178 -4.72 -7.26 2.21
C ASP A 178 -5.12 -7.26 3.70
N ASP A 179 -4.74 -6.23 4.44
CA ASP A 179 -5.05 -6.08 5.86
C ASP A 179 -6.43 -5.44 6.10
N LYS A 180 -7.06 -4.87 5.08
CA LYS A 180 -8.40 -4.26 5.16
C LYS A 180 -9.46 -5.21 4.62
N LEU A 181 -10.41 -5.55 5.49
CA LEU A 181 -11.51 -6.46 5.17
C LEU A 181 -12.36 -5.96 3.98
N GLU A 182 -12.55 -4.63 3.85
CA GLU A 182 -13.29 -4.03 2.73
C GLU A 182 -12.65 -4.31 1.37
N ASN A 183 -11.31 -4.28 1.30
CA ASN A 183 -10.56 -4.58 0.07
C ASN A 183 -10.70 -6.06 -0.28
N ILE A 184 -10.60 -6.95 0.72
CA ILE A 184 -10.81 -8.39 0.56
C ILE A 184 -12.21 -8.70 0.02
N GLN A 185 -13.24 -8.11 0.62
CA GLN A 185 -14.62 -8.33 0.20
C GLN A 185 -14.86 -7.85 -1.24
N ALA A 186 -14.32 -6.69 -1.61
CA ALA A 186 -14.42 -6.19 -2.98
C ALA A 186 -13.72 -7.12 -3.99
N ALA A 187 -12.51 -7.58 -3.67
CA ALA A 187 -11.78 -8.53 -4.51
C ALA A 187 -12.55 -9.85 -4.68
N MET A 188 -13.14 -10.40 -3.61
CA MET A 188 -13.96 -11.61 -3.68
C MET A 188 -15.22 -11.41 -4.53
N ASN A 189 -15.84 -10.23 -4.49
CA ASN A 189 -16.97 -9.90 -5.35
C ASN A 189 -16.61 -9.83 -6.84
N MET A 190 -15.32 -9.65 -7.17
CA MET A 190 -14.80 -9.76 -8.54
C MET A 190 -14.45 -11.21 -8.94
N GLY A 191 -14.69 -12.19 -8.06
CA GLY A 191 -14.40 -13.60 -8.30
C GLY A 191 -12.99 -14.03 -7.90
N MET A 192 -12.22 -13.17 -7.24
CA MET A 192 -10.92 -13.54 -6.67
C MET A 192 -11.06 -14.33 -5.37
N ASN A 193 -9.99 -15.03 -5.00
CA ASN A 193 -9.83 -15.56 -3.64
C ASN A 193 -9.29 -14.44 -2.75
N GLY A 194 -9.74 -14.38 -1.50
CA GLY A 194 -9.34 -13.34 -0.56
C GLY A 194 -8.71 -13.92 0.71
N PHE A 195 -7.60 -13.34 1.15
CA PHE A 195 -6.99 -13.63 2.44
C PHE A 195 -6.77 -12.34 3.24
N HIS A 196 -7.54 -12.19 4.31
CA HIS A 196 -7.43 -11.06 5.23
C HIS A 196 -6.23 -11.24 6.16
N ASN A 197 -5.20 -10.41 5.98
CA ASN A 197 -3.99 -10.41 6.78
C ASN A 197 -4.23 -9.62 8.08
N ILE A 198 -4.69 -10.30 9.13
CA ILE A 198 -5.11 -9.66 10.38
C ILE A 198 -3.88 -9.27 11.22
N THR A 199 -2.88 -10.15 11.25
CA THR A 199 -1.60 -9.87 11.89
C THR A 199 -0.49 -9.75 10.84
N PRO A 200 0.57 -8.96 11.08
CA PRO A 200 1.51 -8.57 10.04
C PRO A 200 2.19 -9.72 9.28
N ASP A 201 2.25 -10.93 9.86
CA ASP A 201 2.92 -12.10 9.27
C ASP A 201 2.00 -13.30 9.03
N ASP A 202 0.67 -13.13 9.04
CA ASP A 202 -0.25 -14.26 8.80
C ASP A 202 0.03 -14.92 7.44
N TRP A 203 0.18 -14.12 6.39
CA TRP A 203 0.45 -14.63 5.04
C TRP A 203 1.79 -15.37 4.92
N VAL A 204 2.81 -14.93 5.67
CA VAL A 204 4.16 -15.52 5.64
C VAL A 204 4.13 -16.98 6.10
N ASN A 205 3.32 -17.24 7.13
CA ASN A 205 3.26 -18.54 7.79
C ASN A 205 2.30 -19.53 7.10
N ILE A 206 1.34 -19.01 6.34
CA ILE A 206 0.23 -19.81 5.80
C ILE A 206 0.43 -20.20 4.33
N ILE A 207 1.08 -19.35 3.54
CA ILE A 207 1.22 -19.58 2.10
C ILE A 207 2.51 -20.34 1.83
N GLU A 208 2.42 -21.53 1.23
CA GLU A 208 3.57 -22.37 0.86
C GLU A 208 3.91 -22.33 -0.63
#